data_AF-A0A7Y1ZR64-F1
#
_entry.id   AF-A0A7Y1ZR64-F1
#
_cell.length_a   1.000
_cell.length_b   1.000
_cell.length_c   1.000
_cell.angle_alpha   90.00
_cell.angle_beta   90.00
_cell.angle_gamma   90.00
#
_symmetry.space_group_name_H-M   'P 1'
#
loop_
_entity.id
_entity.type
_entity.pdbx_description
1 polymer ?
#
loop_
_entity_poly.entity_id
_entity_poly.type
_entity_poly.pdbx_seq_one_letter_code
_entity_poly.pdbx_strand_id
1 'polypeptide(L)'
;MATGTRSATQATQPSQPAQPAPPNFSVLNQYAKDLDPSSHEGAKLLREMTRARTSDDDRLVVTLDTAKEVQDHFMDEGDKFAWGQLVSAIPISYSVDAAGAITTTLGSIFHDELSLKNIQLQASMIFGNNTVPTDQAQIDTLTVPNTLIARQLTDNTDADQCRIYYQRIRAISIADNIQNTVDKDTLELLKQSESQYVWTTPSGERMRDGPTMLFVLLEAINPSTKVRTLALQSKIDTARVSDHGGDISNLLTHMESIRILSERKGAKIANYELRLFDSLLRDDRP
;
A
#
# COMPACT_ATOMS: atom_id res chain seq x y z
N MET A 1 -31.32 -14.49 61.90
CA MET A 1 -31.27 -15.13 60.57
C MET A 1 -31.18 -14.01 59.55
N ALA A 2 -30.00 -13.83 58.95
CA ALA A 2 -29.71 -12.82 57.96
C ALA A 2 -29.72 -13.48 56.58
N THR A 3 -30.62 -13.05 55.69
CA THR A 3 -30.62 -13.43 54.28
C THR A 3 -30.32 -12.19 53.47
N GLY A 4 -29.05 -12.06 53.07
CA GLY A 4 -28.60 -11.07 52.10
C GLY A 4 -28.79 -11.60 50.68
N THR A 5 -29.59 -10.90 49.88
CA THR A 5 -29.72 -11.12 48.45
C THR A 5 -28.70 -10.24 47.74
N ARG A 6 -27.68 -10.84 47.11
CA ARG A 6 -26.73 -10.15 46.23
C ARG A 6 -27.40 -9.93 44.87
N SER A 7 -27.62 -8.67 44.50
CA SER A 7 -27.90 -8.28 43.12
C SER A 7 -26.61 -8.35 42.31
N ALA A 8 -26.57 -9.22 41.30
CA ALA A 8 -25.51 -9.25 40.30
C ALA A 8 -25.83 -8.23 39.21
N THR A 9 -25.03 -7.18 39.11
CA THR A 9 -25.06 -6.22 38.01
C THR A 9 -24.52 -6.91 36.76
N GLN A 10 -25.38 -7.17 35.78
CA GLN A 10 -25.00 -7.72 34.49
C GLN A 10 -24.29 -6.61 33.71
N ALA A 11 -22.98 -6.75 33.50
CA ALA A 11 -22.21 -5.82 32.68
C ALA A 11 -22.67 -5.92 31.22
N THR A 12 -23.28 -4.85 30.71
CA THR A 12 -23.54 -4.67 29.28
C THR A 12 -22.22 -4.64 28.52
N GLN A 13 -21.99 -5.63 27.66
CA GLN A 13 -20.94 -5.56 26.65
C GLN A 13 -21.15 -4.31 25.78
N PRO A 14 -20.09 -3.55 25.45
CA PRO A 14 -20.21 -2.46 24.49
C PRO A 14 -20.60 -3.02 23.13
N SER A 15 -21.71 -2.52 22.59
CA SER A 15 -22.23 -2.85 21.27
C SER A 15 -21.16 -2.58 20.22
N GLN A 16 -20.76 -3.63 19.49
CA GLN A 16 -19.93 -3.51 18.30
C GLN A 16 -20.67 -2.63 17.28
N PRO A 17 -20.07 -1.57 16.71
CA PRO A 17 -20.73 -0.76 15.71
C PRO A 17 -21.12 -1.63 14.51
N ALA A 18 -22.36 -1.47 14.03
CA ALA A 18 -22.91 -2.27 12.95
C ALA A 18 -22.02 -2.15 11.69
N GLN A 19 -21.50 -3.28 11.22
CA GLN A 19 -20.94 -3.41 9.88
C GLN A 19 -22.00 -2.96 8.87
N PRO A 20 -21.65 -2.14 7.85
CA PRO A 20 -22.60 -1.74 6.83
C PRO A 20 -23.19 -2.99 6.15
N ALA A 21 -24.51 -3.02 5.98
CA ALA A 21 -25.20 -4.13 5.37
C ALA A 21 -24.66 -4.39 3.95
N PRO A 22 -24.44 -5.66 3.56
CA PRO A 22 -23.94 -5.95 2.23
C PRO A 22 -24.93 -5.49 1.13
N PRO A 23 -24.43 -5.05 -0.04
CA PRO A 23 -25.26 -4.61 -1.15
C PRO A 23 -26.12 -5.72 -1.77
N ASN A 24 -27.20 -5.32 -2.47
CA ASN A 24 -28.11 -6.25 -3.13
C ASN A 24 -27.43 -6.91 -4.34
N PHE A 25 -27.17 -8.22 -4.21
CA PHE A 25 -26.29 -9.04 -5.04
C PHE A 25 -26.77 -9.31 -6.48
N SER A 26 -27.95 -8.83 -6.88
CA SER A 26 -28.52 -9.13 -8.21
C SER A 26 -27.84 -8.38 -9.38
N VAL A 27 -27.06 -7.34 -9.12
CA VAL A 27 -26.62 -6.38 -10.18
C VAL A 27 -25.16 -6.60 -10.65
N LEU A 28 -24.38 -7.51 -10.05
CA LEU A 28 -22.92 -7.56 -10.29
C LEU A 28 -22.35 -8.94 -10.64
N ASN A 29 -22.94 -9.61 -11.63
CA ASN A 29 -22.45 -10.90 -12.14
C ASN A 29 -21.06 -10.83 -12.83
N GLN A 30 -20.39 -9.67 -12.93
CA GLN A 30 -19.06 -9.58 -13.58
C GLN A 30 -17.91 -9.16 -12.65
N TYR A 31 -18.19 -8.45 -11.54
CA TYR A 31 -17.14 -8.01 -10.60
C TYR A 31 -17.10 -8.84 -9.31
N ALA A 32 -18.17 -9.59 -9.01
CA ALA A 32 -18.31 -10.42 -7.81
C ALA A 32 -17.98 -11.91 -8.03
N LYS A 33 -17.86 -12.39 -9.28
CA LYS A 33 -17.84 -13.83 -9.61
C LYS A 33 -16.77 -14.64 -8.86
N ASP A 34 -15.63 -14.03 -8.54
CA ASP A 34 -14.49 -14.77 -7.98
C ASP A 34 -14.34 -14.60 -6.46
N LEU A 35 -14.95 -13.56 -5.86
CA LEU A 35 -14.65 -13.11 -4.49
C LEU A 35 -15.85 -12.47 -3.77
N ASP A 36 -17.05 -12.96 -4.05
CA ASP A 36 -18.27 -12.55 -3.34
C ASP A 36 -18.32 -13.14 -1.92
N PRO A 37 -18.22 -12.33 -0.85
CA PRO A 37 -18.25 -12.81 0.53
C PRO A 37 -19.60 -13.41 0.93
N SER A 38 -20.68 -13.15 0.19
CA SER A 38 -21.99 -13.76 0.43
C SER A 38 -22.14 -15.13 -0.20
N SER A 39 -21.28 -15.46 -1.17
CA SER A 39 -21.23 -16.77 -1.80
C SER A 39 -20.40 -17.75 -0.96
N HIS A 40 -20.72 -19.05 -1.02
CA HIS A 40 -19.95 -20.08 -0.29
C HIS A 40 -18.47 -20.09 -0.73
N GLU A 41 -18.22 -20.07 -2.04
CA GLU A 41 -16.88 -20.14 -2.61
C GLU A 41 -16.07 -18.87 -2.32
N GLY A 42 -16.64 -17.67 -2.51
CA GLY A 42 -15.95 -16.42 -2.20
C GLY A 42 -15.67 -16.25 -0.71
N ALA A 43 -16.61 -16.63 0.17
CA ALA A 43 -16.38 -16.65 1.61
C ALA A 43 -15.31 -17.67 2.03
N LYS A 44 -15.21 -18.80 1.34
CA LYS A 44 -14.14 -19.79 1.57
C LYS A 44 -12.78 -19.23 1.13
N LEU A 45 -12.70 -18.64 -0.07
CA LEU A 45 -11.48 -18.04 -0.59
C LEU A 45 -10.96 -16.93 0.34
N LEU A 46 -11.83 -16.02 0.81
CA LEU A 46 -11.49 -14.97 1.76
C LEU A 46 -10.95 -15.52 3.08
N ARG A 47 -11.55 -16.60 3.60
CA ARG A 47 -11.09 -17.26 4.83
C ARG A 47 -9.75 -17.94 4.66
N GLU A 48 -9.45 -18.47 3.48
CA GLU A 48 -8.15 -19.06 3.18
C GLU A 48 -7.08 -17.97 3.00
N MET A 49 -7.43 -16.90 2.29
CA MET A 49 -6.55 -15.76 2.02
C MET A 49 -6.13 -15.02 3.30
N THR A 50 -7.07 -14.83 4.23
CA THR A 50 -6.84 -14.09 5.49
C THR A 50 -6.51 -15.01 6.66
N ARG A 51 -6.18 -16.28 6.40
CA ARG A 51 -5.81 -17.22 7.45
C ARG A 51 -4.48 -16.82 8.07
N ALA A 52 -4.48 -16.58 9.38
CA ALA A 52 -3.25 -16.36 10.14
C ALA A 52 -2.37 -17.63 10.11
N ARG A 53 -1.06 -17.43 9.93
CA ARG A 53 -0.09 -18.52 10.09
C ARG A 53 0.02 -18.91 11.55
N THR A 54 0.16 -20.21 11.79
CA THR A 54 0.10 -20.84 13.12
C THR A 54 1.36 -20.63 13.95
N SER A 55 2.50 -20.36 13.31
CA SER A 55 3.75 -20.02 13.98
C SER A 55 4.49 -18.90 13.25
N ASP A 56 5.35 -18.18 13.98
CA ASP A 56 6.21 -17.16 13.38
C ASP A 56 7.29 -17.77 12.48
N ASP A 57 7.70 -19.02 12.73
CA ASP A 57 8.67 -19.75 11.90
C ASP A 57 8.10 -20.09 10.51
N ASP A 58 6.77 -20.09 10.35
CA ASP A 58 6.09 -20.28 9.07
C ASP A 58 5.99 -18.98 8.25
N ARG A 59 6.43 -17.84 8.80
CA ARG A 59 6.36 -16.52 8.14
C ARG A 59 7.58 -16.30 7.26
N LEU A 60 7.36 -15.57 6.17
CA LEU A 60 8.44 -15.18 5.27
C LEU A 60 9.29 -14.10 5.90
N VAL A 61 10.59 -14.37 5.96
CA VAL A 61 11.61 -13.38 6.31
C VAL A 61 11.89 -12.55 5.08
N VAL A 62 11.63 -11.24 5.15
CA VAL A 62 11.68 -10.35 3.99
C VAL A 62 12.98 -9.55 3.98
N THR A 63 13.89 -9.94 3.09
CA THR A 63 15.21 -9.34 2.89
C THR A 63 15.52 -9.23 1.40
N LEU A 64 16.64 -8.59 1.05
CA LEU A 64 17.12 -8.59 -0.34
C LEU A 64 17.43 -10.01 -0.85
N ASP A 65 17.99 -10.85 0.01
CA ASP A 65 18.42 -12.20 -0.37
C ASP A 65 17.21 -13.10 -0.63
N THR A 66 16.09 -12.84 0.04
CA THR A 66 14.81 -13.54 -0.16
C THR A 66 13.88 -12.81 -1.13
N ALA A 67 14.32 -11.73 -1.80
CA ALA A 67 13.43 -10.87 -2.58
C ALA A 67 12.70 -11.60 -3.71
N LYS A 68 13.40 -12.50 -4.42
CA LYS A 68 12.79 -13.32 -5.47
C LYS A 68 11.76 -14.30 -4.90
N GLU A 69 12.08 -14.94 -3.78
CA GLU A 69 11.15 -15.88 -3.11
C GLU A 69 9.88 -15.16 -2.63
N VAL A 70 10.03 -13.96 -2.05
CA VAL A 70 8.91 -13.13 -1.61
C VAL A 70 8.06 -12.68 -2.81
N GLN A 71 8.69 -12.25 -3.90
CA GLN A 71 7.99 -11.86 -5.12
C GLN A 71 7.23 -13.05 -5.74
N ASP A 72 7.90 -14.19 -5.92
CA ASP A 72 7.30 -15.41 -6.47
C ASP A 72 6.14 -15.89 -5.56
N HIS A 73 6.29 -15.81 -4.23
CA HIS A 73 5.24 -16.17 -3.29
C HIS A 73 3.96 -15.33 -3.47
N PHE A 74 4.10 -14.00 -3.51
CA PHE A 74 2.93 -13.13 -3.66
C PHE A 74 2.35 -13.14 -5.09
N MET A 75 3.15 -13.49 -6.09
CA MET A 75 2.61 -13.81 -7.42
C MET A 75 1.73 -15.06 -7.37
N ASP A 76 2.22 -16.15 -6.76
CA ASP A 76 1.47 -17.39 -6.59
C ASP A 76 0.18 -17.19 -5.77
N GLU A 77 0.24 -16.39 -4.70
CA GLU A 77 -0.95 -16.01 -3.92
C GLU A 77 -1.90 -15.13 -4.73
N GLY A 78 -1.38 -14.25 -5.59
CA GLY A 78 -2.16 -13.44 -6.51
C GLY A 78 -2.99 -14.26 -7.48
N ASP A 79 -2.39 -15.31 -8.03
CA ASP A 79 -3.06 -16.27 -8.92
C ASP A 79 -4.05 -17.15 -8.15
N LYS A 80 -3.62 -17.70 -7.00
CA LYS A 80 -4.44 -18.58 -6.17
C LYS A 80 -5.69 -17.91 -5.62
N PHE A 81 -5.55 -16.67 -5.14
CA PHE A 81 -6.63 -15.92 -4.48
C PHE A 81 -7.26 -14.86 -5.39
N ALA A 82 -6.99 -14.93 -6.70
CA ALA A 82 -7.58 -14.05 -7.71
C ALA A 82 -7.49 -12.56 -7.35
N TRP A 83 -6.30 -12.06 -6.99
CA TRP A 83 -6.10 -10.62 -6.71
C TRP A 83 -6.49 -9.77 -7.92
N GLY A 84 -6.32 -10.33 -9.12
CA GLY A 84 -6.88 -9.82 -10.36
C GLY A 84 -6.31 -8.45 -10.72
N GLN A 85 -7.17 -7.62 -11.31
CA GLN A 85 -6.79 -6.31 -11.86
C GLN A 85 -6.22 -5.33 -10.83
N LEU A 86 -6.41 -5.57 -9.52
CA LEU A 86 -5.85 -4.71 -8.47
C LEU A 86 -4.31 -4.74 -8.43
N VAL A 87 -3.68 -5.82 -8.90
CA VAL A 87 -2.22 -5.97 -8.90
C VAL A 87 -1.64 -6.14 -10.31
N SER A 88 -2.47 -6.47 -11.30
CA SER A 88 -2.06 -6.73 -12.68
C SER A 88 -2.53 -5.70 -13.72
N ALA A 89 -3.40 -4.77 -13.35
CA ALA A 89 -3.95 -3.75 -14.27
C ALA A 89 -4.01 -2.37 -13.60
N ILE A 90 -2.85 -1.89 -13.15
CA ILE A 90 -2.69 -0.58 -12.51
C ILE A 90 -2.50 0.50 -13.59
N PRO A 91 -3.30 1.58 -13.58
CA PRO A 91 -3.09 2.69 -14.50
C PRO A 91 -1.73 3.38 -14.30
N ILE A 92 -0.92 3.41 -15.36
CA ILE A 92 0.38 4.11 -15.41
C ILE A 92 0.19 5.50 -15.99
N SER A 93 -0.55 5.60 -17.10
CA SER A 93 -0.78 6.85 -17.81
C SER A 93 -2.11 6.81 -18.55
N TYR A 94 -2.64 8.01 -18.82
CA TYR A 94 -3.82 8.22 -19.64
C TYR A 94 -3.43 9.13 -20.80
N SER A 95 -3.98 8.86 -21.98
CA SER A 95 -3.84 9.70 -23.16
C SER A 95 -5.17 9.84 -23.86
N VAL A 96 -5.45 11.03 -24.40
CA VAL A 96 -6.64 11.31 -25.19
C VAL A 96 -6.24 11.43 -26.66
N ASP A 97 -6.90 10.71 -27.54
CA ASP A 97 -6.68 10.84 -28.97
C ASP A 97 -7.42 12.05 -29.57
N ALA A 98 -7.21 12.32 -30.87
CA ALA A 98 -7.86 13.43 -31.55
C ALA A 98 -9.39 13.31 -31.64
N ALA A 99 -9.95 12.11 -31.43
CA ALA A 99 -11.38 11.86 -31.39
C ALA A 99 -11.98 11.98 -29.98
N GLY A 100 -11.14 12.24 -28.95
CA GLY A 100 -11.56 12.33 -27.56
C GLY A 100 -11.59 10.99 -26.83
N ALA A 101 -11.13 9.89 -27.43
CA ALA A 101 -11.10 8.60 -26.79
C ALA A 101 -9.91 8.47 -25.83
N ILE A 102 -10.18 7.98 -24.61
CA ILE A 102 -9.14 7.72 -23.62
C ILE A 102 -8.52 6.35 -23.84
N THR A 103 -7.19 6.33 -23.90
CA THR A 103 -6.39 5.13 -23.78
C THR A 103 -5.68 5.14 -22.42
N THR A 104 -5.74 4.02 -21.70
CA THR A 104 -5.03 3.83 -20.44
C THR A 104 -3.90 2.82 -20.63
N THR A 105 -2.68 3.22 -20.29
CA THR A 105 -1.56 2.28 -20.16
C THR A 105 -1.67 1.60 -18.81
N LEU A 106 -1.70 0.27 -18.80
CA LEU A 106 -1.81 -0.54 -17.59
C LEU A 106 -0.48 -1.24 -17.32
N GLY A 107 -0.18 -1.49 -16.05
CA GLY A 107 0.95 -2.35 -15.66
C GLY A 107 0.65 -3.17 -14.42
N SER A 108 1.58 -4.07 -14.11
CA SER A 108 1.53 -5.00 -13.00
C SER A 108 2.60 -4.67 -11.96
N ILE A 109 2.24 -4.82 -10.68
CA ILE A 109 3.17 -4.70 -9.54
C ILE A 109 4.35 -5.67 -9.68
N PHE A 110 4.13 -6.83 -10.30
CA PHE A 110 5.13 -7.89 -10.34
C PHE A 110 6.05 -7.83 -11.56
N HIS A 111 5.64 -7.14 -12.63
CA HIS A 111 6.32 -7.24 -13.93
C HIS A 111 6.77 -5.90 -14.50
N ASP A 112 6.10 -4.81 -14.12
CA ASP A 112 6.31 -3.49 -14.72
C ASP A 112 6.92 -2.51 -13.72
N GLU A 113 7.61 -1.50 -14.26
CA GLU A 113 8.08 -0.38 -13.45
C GLU A 113 6.91 0.55 -13.11
N LEU A 114 6.41 0.44 -11.88
CA LEU A 114 5.38 1.31 -11.33
C LEU A 114 5.97 2.35 -10.39
N SER A 115 5.36 3.53 -10.34
CA SER A 115 5.63 4.51 -9.29
C SER A 115 4.62 4.36 -8.16
N LEU A 116 5.00 4.76 -6.94
CA LEU A 116 4.07 4.82 -5.80
C LEU A 116 2.83 5.66 -6.15
N LYS A 117 3.01 6.75 -6.90
CA LYS A 117 1.91 7.60 -7.38
C LYS A 117 0.90 6.82 -8.21
N ASN A 118 1.34 5.92 -9.09
CA ASN A 118 0.44 5.14 -9.95
C ASN A 118 -0.53 4.31 -9.10
N ILE A 119 0.00 3.64 -8.09
CA ILE A 119 -0.77 2.74 -7.22
C ILE A 119 -1.65 3.54 -6.27
N GLN A 120 -1.14 4.64 -5.70
CA GLN A 120 -1.94 5.52 -4.86
C GLN A 120 -3.08 6.20 -5.62
N LEU A 121 -2.91 6.49 -6.92
CA LEU A 121 -4.00 6.97 -7.77
C LEU A 121 -5.07 5.88 -7.96
N GLN A 122 -4.68 4.63 -8.23
CA GLN A 122 -5.63 3.51 -8.27
C GLN A 122 -6.37 3.35 -6.92
N ALA A 123 -5.63 3.37 -5.80
CA ALA A 123 -6.19 3.29 -4.47
C ALA A 123 -7.19 4.43 -4.19
N SER A 124 -6.88 5.65 -4.65
CA SER A 124 -7.77 6.80 -4.51
C SER A 124 -9.07 6.69 -5.32
N MET A 125 -9.12 5.84 -6.35
CA MET A 125 -10.34 5.53 -7.09
C MET A 125 -11.21 4.46 -6.39
N ILE A 126 -10.60 3.66 -5.51
CA ILE A 126 -11.27 2.61 -4.74
C ILE A 126 -11.71 3.17 -3.38
N PHE A 127 -10.78 3.74 -2.64
CA PHE A 127 -10.99 4.26 -1.29
C PHE A 127 -11.39 5.73 -1.28
N GLY A 128 -10.75 6.57 -2.09
CA GLY A 128 -10.95 8.03 -2.08
C GLY A 128 -12.09 8.51 -2.98
N ASN A 129 -11.95 9.76 -3.45
CA ASN A 129 -12.93 10.47 -4.28
C ASN A 129 -12.53 10.57 -5.76
N ASN A 130 -11.35 10.07 -6.14
CA ASN A 130 -10.99 10.06 -7.56
C ASN A 130 -11.91 9.09 -8.31
N THR A 131 -12.16 9.40 -9.58
CA THR A 131 -12.92 8.55 -10.48
C THR A 131 -12.03 8.15 -11.66
N VAL A 132 -12.41 7.07 -12.34
CA VAL A 132 -11.79 6.74 -13.62
C VAL A 132 -12.05 7.91 -14.57
N PRO A 133 -11.00 8.53 -15.15
CA PRO A 133 -11.20 9.70 -15.99
C PRO A 133 -11.92 9.34 -17.29
N THR A 134 -12.76 10.25 -17.76
CA THR A 134 -13.58 10.12 -18.98
C THR A 134 -13.27 11.20 -20.02
N ASP A 135 -12.51 12.23 -19.64
CA ASP A 135 -12.01 13.28 -20.53
C ASP A 135 -10.62 13.79 -20.09
N GLN A 136 -10.02 14.68 -20.91
CA GLN A 136 -8.72 15.30 -20.61
C GLN A 136 -8.73 16.14 -19.33
N ALA A 137 -9.82 16.86 -19.05
CA ALA A 137 -9.90 17.72 -17.88
C ALA A 137 -9.84 16.89 -16.58
N GLN A 138 -10.50 15.74 -16.55
CA GLN A 138 -10.43 14.80 -15.43
C GLN A 138 -9.02 14.22 -15.27
N ILE A 139 -8.34 13.87 -16.38
CA ILE A 139 -6.94 13.43 -16.35
C ILE A 139 -6.05 14.48 -15.70
N ASP A 140 -6.19 15.75 -16.10
CA ASP A 140 -5.37 16.86 -15.61
C ASP A 140 -5.59 17.15 -14.11
N THR A 141 -6.76 16.79 -13.58
CA THR A 141 -7.10 16.95 -12.15
C THR A 141 -6.75 15.75 -11.27
N LEU A 142 -6.34 14.62 -11.85
CA LEU A 142 -5.98 13.42 -11.08
C LEU A 142 -4.76 13.69 -10.19
N THR A 143 -5.00 13.61 -8.88
CA THR A 143 -3.96 13.85 -7.87
C THR A 143 -4.04 12.80 -6.78
N VAL A 144 -2.89 12.46 -6.21
CA VAL A 144 -2.84 11.64 -5.00
C VAL A 144 -3.29 12.52 -3.83
N PRO A 145 -4.29 12.12 -3.04
CA PRO A 145 -4.72 12.91 -1.90
C PRO A 145 -3.59 13.09 -0.88
N ASN A 146 -3.45 14.31 -0.35
CA ASN A 146 -2.51 14.59 0.75
C ASN A 146 -2.90 13.86 2.04
N THR A 147 -4.19 13.56 2.21
CA THR A 147 -4.74 12.81 3.34
C THR A 147 -5.60 11.67 2.81
N LEU A 148 -5.34 10.45 3.26
CA LEU A 148 -6.04 9.25 2.82
C LEU A 148 -7.34 9.06 3.60
N ILE A 149 -8.40 9.72 3.13
CA ILE A 149 -9.75 9.60 3.69
C ILE A 149 -10.60 8.71 2.79
N ALA A 150 -11.13 7.63 3.33
CA ALA A 150 -12.02 6.74 2.59
C ALA A 150 -13.40 7.39 2.44
N ARG A 151 -13.94 7.46 1.21
CA ARG A 151 -15.33 7.88 1.01
C ARG A 151 -16.30 6.87 1.62
N GLN A 152 -17.40 7.39 2.15
CA GLN A 152 -18.52 6.57 2.62
C GLN A 152 -19.25 5.98 1.40
N LEU A 153 -19.58 4.69 1.46
CA LEU A 153 -20.50 4.06 0.51
C LEU A 153 -21.90 4.09 1.14
N THR A 154 -22.88 4.59 0.39
CA THR A 154 -24.22 4.90 0.91
C THR A 154 -25.35 4.27 0.10
N ASP A 155 -25.10 3.94 -1.17
CA ASP A 155 -26.08 3.33 -2.06
C ASP A 155 -25.62 1.92 -2.44
N ASN A 156 -26.40 0.95 -2.01
CA ASN A 156 -26.13 -0.47 -2.16
C ASN A 156 -26.86 -1.08 -3.38
N THR A 157 -27.45 -0.22 -4.22
CA THR A 157 -28.08 -0.51 -5.50
C THR A 157 -27.35 0.16 -6.67
N ASP A 158 -26.54 1.18 -6.41
CA ASP A 158 -25.66 1.81 -7.41
C ASP A 158 -24.54 0.85 -7.83
N ALA A 159 -24.43 0.62 -9.14
CA ALA A 159 -23.49 -0.35 -9.70
C ALA A 159 -22.02 0.04 -9.46
N ASP A 160 -21.70 1.33 -9.47
CA ASP A 160 -20.32 1.81 -9.25
C ASP A 160 -19.93 1.64 -7.77
N GLN A 161 -20.79 2.07 -6.83
CA GLN A 161 -20.55 1.90 -5.41
C GLN A 161 -20.43 0.42 -5.01
N CYS A 162 -21.25 -0.44 -5.60
CA CYS A 162 -21.15 -1.87 -5.34
C CYS A 162 -19.86 -2.46 -5.94
N ARG A 163 -19.42 -2.04 -7.14
CA ARG A 163 -18.10 -2.41 -7.70
C ARG A 163 -16.97 -1.99 -6.75
N ILE A 164 -17.01 -0.76 -6.24
CA ILE A 164 -16.03 -0.22 -5.29
C ILE A 164 -16.00 -1.03 -4.00
N TYR A 165 -17.16 -1.42 -3.47
CA TYR A 165 -17.26 -2.26 -2.27
C TYR A 165 -16.47 -3.57 -2.40
N TYR A 166 -16.65 -4.31 -3.51
CA TYR A 166 -15.90 -5.55 -3.75
C TYR A 166 -14.40 -5.32 -3.93
N GLN A 167 -14.01 -4.24 -4.62
CA GLN A 167 -12.61 -3.88 -4.77
C GLN A 167 -11.96 -3.54 -3.41
N ARG A 168 -12.67 -2.86 -2.50
CA ARG A 168 -12.19 -2.58 -1.14
C ARG A 168 -12.01 -3.85 -0.33
N ILE A 169 -12.98 -4.77 -0.36
CA ILE A 169 -12.85 -6.06 0.34
C ILE A 169 -11.61 -6.80 -0.16
N ARG A 170 -11.42 -6.86 -1.48
CA ARG A 170 -10.26 -7.54 -2.06
C ARG A 170 -8.95 -6.86 -1.65
N ALA A 171 -8.87 -5.53 -1.76
CA ALA A 171 -7.69 -4.78 -1.34
C ALA A 171 -7.36 -4.96 0.15
N ILE A 172 -8.36 -4.93 1.03
CA ILE A 172 -8.17 -5.19 2.47
C ILE A 172 -7.70 -6.62 2.70
N SER A 173 -8.30 -7.59 2.02
CA SER A 173 -7.92 -9.00 2.15
C SER A 173 -6.47 -9.23 1.72
N ILE A 174 -5.99 -8.54 0.68
CA ILE A 174 -4.57 -8.55 0.26
C ILE A 174 -3.70 -8.03 1.40
N ALA A 175 -4.07 -6.93 2.05
CA ALA A 175 -3.33 -6.41 3.20
C ALA A 175 -3.31 -7.40 4.38
N ASP A 176 -4.41 -8.08 4.66
CA ASP A 176 -4.48 -9.09 5.72
C ASP A 176 -3.65 -10.33 5.40
N ASN A 177 -3.67 -10.77 4.14
CA ASN A 177 -2.80 -11.84 3.66
C ASN A 177 -1.32 -11.49 3.86
N ILE A 178 -0.87 -10.29 3.45
CA ILE A 178 0.50 -9.83 3.69
C ILE A 178 0.83 -9.84 5.18
N GLN A 179 -0.06 -9.30 6.03
CA GLN A 179 0.14 -9.25 7.49
C GLN A 179 0.30 -10.64 8.14
N ASN A 180 -0.38 -11.64 7.58
CA ASN A 180 -0.34 -13.01 8.04
C ASN A 180 0.84 -13.80 7.47
N THR A 181 1.43 -13.35 6.37
CA THR A 181 2.50 -14.04 5.66
C THR A 181 3.90 -13.60 6.08
N VAL A 182 4.15 -12.31 6.30
CA VAL A 182 5.51 -11.80 6.59
C VAL A 182 5.85 -11.81 8.08
N ASP A 183 7.15 -11.85 8.41
CA ASP A 183 7.66 -11.82 9.78
C ASP A 183 7.39 -10.48 10.51
N LYS A 184 7.62 -10.48 11.83
CA LYS A 184 7.32 -9.32 12.69
C LYS A 184 8.15 -8.08 12.33
N ASP A 185 9.43 -8.27 12.02
CA ASP A 185 10.34 -7.18 11.67
C ASP A 185 9.86 -6.48 10.39
N THR A 186 9.38 -7.25 9.41
CA THR A 186 8.77 -6.72 8.19
C THR A 186 7.48 -5.97 8.49
N LEU A 187 6.63 -6.47 9.40
CA LEU A 187 5.42 -5.75 9.80
C LEU A 187 5.73 -4.41 10.46
N GLU A 188 6.78 -4.34 11.28
CA GLU A 188 7.23 -3.08 11.87
C GLU A 188 7.72 -2.10 10.80
N LEU A 189 8.47 -2.58 9.81
CA LEU A 189 8.89 -1.78 8.66
C LEU A 189 7.69 -1.24 7.88
N LEU A 190 6.71 -2.09 7.56
CA LEU A 190 5.51 -1.68 6.84
C LEU A 190 4.71 -0.65 7.64
N LYS A 191 4.59 -0.84 8.95
CA LYS A 191 3.91 0.11 9.85
C LYS A 191 4.52 1.51 9.81
N GLN A 192 5.83 1.66 9.61
CA GLN A 192 6.46 2.98 9.44
C GLN A 192 6.02 3.70 8.16
N SER A 193 5.52 2.95 7.17
CA SER A 193 5.01 3.46 5.89
C SER A 193 3.48 3.50 5.83
N GLU A 194 2.78 3.34 6.96
CA GLU A 194 1.33 3.21 6.99
C GLU A 194 0.59 4.44 6.42
N SER A 195 1.20 5.63 6.48
CA SER A 195 0.66 6.85 5.87
C SER A 195 0.51 6.77 4.35
N GLN A 196 1.15 5.80 3.69
CA GLN A 196 1.09 5.62 2.25
C GLN A 196 -0.08 4.76 1.79
N TYR A 197 -0.60 3.87 2.65
CA TYR A 197 -1.57 2.84 2.27
C TYR A 197 -2.74 2.68 3.26
N VAL A 198 -2.76 3.39 4.39
CA VAL A 198 -3.88 3.33 5.34
C VAL A 198 -4.86 4.47 5.10
N TRP A 199 -6.07 4.10 4.72
CA TRP A 199 -7.20 4.99 4.55
C TRP A 199 -8.03 5.03 5.83
N THR A 200 -8.51 6.21 6.20
CA THR A 200 -9.36 6.39 7.39
C THR A 200 -10.77 6.79 6.96
N THR A 201 -11.79 6.07 7.42
CA THR A 201 -13.18 6.45 7.18
C THR A 201 -13.52 7.70 8.00
N PRO A 202 -14.62 8.41 7.68
CA PRO A 202 -15.09 9.54 8.50
C PRO A 202 -15.41 9.14 9.95
N SER A 203 -15.70 7.87 10.22
CA SER A 203 -15.92 7.32 11.57
C SER A 203 -14.63 6.96 12.31
N GLY A 204 -13.47 7.10 11.67
CA GLY A 204 -12.15 6.78 12.25
C GLY A 204 -11.71 5.32 12.08
N GLU A 205 -12.46 4.51 11.33
CA GLU A 205 -12.06 3.14 10.99
C GLU A 205 -10.88 3.16 10.01
N ARG A 206 -9.89 2.30 10.24
CA ARG A 206 -8.68 2.22 9.43
C ARG A 206 -8.78 1.06 8.45
N MET A 207 -8.64 1.34 7.16
CA MET A 207 -8.66 0.37 6.07
C MET A 207 -7.28 0.34 5.42
N ARG A 208 -6.68 -0.85 5.28
CA ARG A 208 -5.37 -0.99 4.61
C ARG A 208 -5.59 -1.31 3.14
N ASP A 209 -4.96 -0.53 2.27
CA ASP A 209 -4.90 -0.81 0.84
C ASP A 209 -3.78 -1.83 0.54
N GLY A 210 -4.16 -3.09 0.34
CA GLY A 210 -3.23 -4.19 0.10
C GLY A 210 -2.32 -4.02 -1.12
N PRO A 211 -2.82 -3.59 -2.30
CA PRO A 211 -1.96 -3.27 -3.44
C PRO A 211 -0.86 -2.25 -3.15
N THR A 212 -1.17 -1.12 -2.50
CA THR A 212 -0.12 -0.16 -2.10
C THR A 212 0.81 -0.75 -1.04
N MET A 213 0.29 -1.50 -0.07
CA MET A 213 1.09 -2.18 0.94
C MET A 213 2.07 -3.22 0.32
N LEU A 214 1.61 -3.98 -0.66
CA LEU A 214 2.41 -4.94 -1.43
C LEU A 214 3.51 -4.23 -2.21
N PHE A 215 3.19 -3.12 -2.87
CA PHE A 215 4.19 -2.35 -3.58
C PHE A 215 5.25 -1.78 -2.65
N VAL A 216 4.85 -1.22 -1.50
CA VAL A 216 5.79 -0.73 -0.47
C VAL A 216 6.68 -1.86 0.02
N LEU A 217 6.13 -3.06 0.23
CA LEU A 217 6.88 -4.25 0.59
C LEU A 217 7.92 -4.61 -0.47
N LEU A 218 7.49 -4.77 -1.73
CA LEU A 218 8.37 -5.16 -2.83
C LEU A 218 9.43 -4.10 -3.13
N GLU A 219 9.11 -2.81 -3.00
CA GLU A 219 10.07 -1.72 -3.12
C GLU A 219 11.11 -1.70 -1.99
N ALA A 220 10.80 -2.26 -0.82
CA ALA A 220 11.77 -2.38 0.26
C ALA A 220 12.83 -3.45 -0.03
N ILE A 221 12.50 -4.49 -0.81
CA ILE A 221 13.37 -5.66 -1.07
C ILE A 221 13.87 -5.80 -2.52
N ASN A 222 13.20 -5.18 -3.47
CA ASN A 222 13.63 -5.09 -4.86
C ASN A 222 13.49 -3.65 -5.38
N PRO A 223 14.18 -2.68 -4.76
CA PRO A 223 14.19 -1.32 -5.28
C PRO A 223 14.94 -1.33 -6.59
N SER A 224 14.25 -1.05 -7.71
CA SER A 224 14.82 -0.94 -9.05
C SER A 224 16.21 -0.27 -9.02
N THR A 225 17.26 -1.09 -9.06
CA THR A 225 18.57 -0.73 -8.48
C THR A 225 19.33 0.28 -9.33
N LYS A 226 18.93 0.53 -10.58
CA LYS A 226 19.64 1.49 -11.45
C LYS A 226 19.13 2.93 -11.31
N VAL A 227 17.82 3.14 -11.33
CA VAL A 227 17.24 4.50 -11.31
C VAL A 227 17.29 5.10 -9.90
N ARG A 228 17.07 4.28 -8.86
CA ARG A 228 17.05 4.75 -7.45
C ARG A 228 18.43 4.92 -6.83
N THR A 229 19.43 4.13 -7.24
CA THR A 229 20.81 4.33 -6.76
C THR A 229 21.38 5.65 -7.28
N LEU A 230 21.09 6.02 -8.54
CA LEU A 230 21.44 7.33 -9.06
C LEU A 230 20.76 8.46 -8.28
N ALA A 231 19.50 8.28 -7.88
CA ALA A 231 18.80 9.26 -7.04
C ALA A 231 19.37 9.34 -5.61
N LEU A 232 19.72 8.21 -4.98
CA LEU A 232 20.37 8.19 -3.66
C LEU A 232 21.77 8.79 -3.70
N GLN A 233 22.52 8.49 -4.76
CA GLN A 233 23.82 9.07 -5.01
C GLN A 233 23.71 10.57 -5.27
N SER A 234 22.69 11.01 -6.02
CA SER A 234 22.39 12.44 -6.20
C SER A 234 22.07 13.13 -4.87
N LYS A 235 21.36 12.48 -3.94
CA LYS A 235 21.07 13.07 -2.61
C LYS A 235 22.34 13.30 -1.80
N ILE A 236 23.28 12.35 -1.83
CA ILE A 236 24.62 12.55 -1.25
C ILE A 236 25.38 13.65 -1.98
N ASP A 237 25.28 13.68 -3.32
CA ASP A 237 25.93 14.69 -4.16
C ASP A 237 25.35 16.08 -4.06
N THR A 238 24.21 16.27 -3.40
CA THR A 238 23.61 17.60 -3.23
C THR A 238 23.47 18.02 -1.77
N ALA A 239 23.66 17.12 -0.81
CA ALA A 239 23.55 17.43 0.61
C ALA A 239 24.52 18.55 1.04
N ARG A 240 24.02 19.42 1.92
CA ARG A 240 24.76 20.57 2.50
C ARG A 240 24.45 20.68 3.99
N VAL A 241 25.35 21.30 4.75
CA VAL A 241 25.14 21.55 6.19
C VAL A 241 23.98 22.53 6.40
N SER A 242 23.82 23.49 5.49
CA SER A 242 22.72 24.46 5.46
C SER A 242 21.33 23.82 5.37
N ASP A 243 21.18 22.71 4.64
CA ASP A 243 19.91 21.96 4.53
C ASP A 243 19.49 21.33 5.87
N HIS A 244 20.42 21.22 6.82
CA HIS A 244 20.23 20.65 8.15
C HIS A 244 20.39 21.70 9.26
N GLY A 245 20.13 22.97 8.94
CA GLY A 245 20.11 24.05 9.93
C GLY A 245 21.47 24.36 10.56
N GLY A 246 22.57 24.04 9.87
CA GLY A 246 23.92 24.20 10.42
C GLY A 246 24.41 23.00 11.24
N ASP A 247 23.58 21.98 11.45
CA ASP A 247 23.91 20.83 12.30
C ASP A 247 24.65 19.74 11.50
N ILE A 248 25.96 19.71 11.67
CA ILE A 248 26.86 18.71 11.08
C ILE A 248 26.47 17.29 11.51
N SER A 249 26.05 17.07 12.76
CA SER A 249 25.70 15.72 13.25
C SER A 249 24.45 15.19 12.53
N ASN A 250 23.48 16.07 12.24
CA ASN A 250 22.30 15.72 11.48
C ASN A 250 22.62 15.43 10.01
N LEU A 251 23.50 16.22 9.38
CA LEU A 251 23.99 15.94 8.03
C LEU A 251 24.68 14.57 7.97
N LEU A 252 25.62 14.30 8.88
CA LEU A 252 26.36 13.04 8.91
C LEU A 252 25.42 11.85 9.13
N THR A 253 24.45 11.97 10.04
CA THR A 253 23.42 10.96 10.28
C THR A 253 22.56 10.74 9.03
N HIS A 254 22.19 11.82 8.33
CA HIS A 254 21.41 11.76 7.10
C HIS A 254 22.19 11.05 5.97
N MET A 255 23.43 11.44 5.71
CA MET A 255 24.26 10.83 4.67
C MET A 255 24.57 9.37 4.97
N GLU A 256 24.80 9.03 6.24
CA GLU A 256 25.01 7.66 6.68
C GLU A 256 23.76 6.80 6.51
N SER A 257 22.58 7.36 6.80
CA SER A 257 21.31 6.68 6.52
C SER A 257 21.12 6.39 5.03
N ILE A 258 21.56 7.30 4.14
CA ILE A 258 21.51 7.11 2.69
C ILE A 258 22.54 6.06 2.23
N ARG A 259 23.75 6.03 2.81
CA ARG A 259 24.76 5.00 2.53
C ARG A 259 24.27 3.61 2.92
N ILE A 260 23.79 3.46 4.15
CA ILE A 260 23.24 2.20 4.66
C ILE A 260 22.07 1.77 3.76
N LEU A 261 21.20 2.71 3.38
CA LEU A 261 20.10 2.42 2.46
C LEU A 261 20.63 1.96 1.09
N SER A 262 21.64 2.59 0.51
CA SER A 262 22.23 2.17 -0.77
C SER A 262 22.87 0.78 -0.69
N GLU A 263 23.59 0.48 0.39
CA GLU A 263 24.20 -0.83 0.62
C GLU A 263 23.14 -1.91 0.80
N ARG A 264 22.06 -1.60 1.52
CA ARG A 264 20.83 -2.41 1.59
C ARG A 264 20.05 -2.45 0.27
N LYS A 265 20.51 -1.82 -0.80
CA LYS A 265 19.96 -1.96 -2.16
C LYS A 265 20.93 -2.67 -3.09
N GLY A 266 22.01 -3.26 -2.55
CA GLY A 266 23.03 -3.95 -3.34
C GLY A 266 23.97 -3.00 -4.11
N ALA A 267 23.97 -1.70 -3.80
CA ALA A 267 24.77 -0.71 -4.47
C ALA A 267 25.73 0.01 -3.52
N LYS A 268 27.03 -0.01 -3.84
CA LYS A 268 28.03 0.77 -3.11
C LYS A 268 28.13 2.18 -3.67
N ILE A 269 28.09 3.17 -2.78
CA ILE A 269 28.31 4.58 -3.13
C ILE A 269 29.82 4.78 -3.27
N ALA A 270 30.29 4.89 -4.52
CA ALA A 270 31.70 5.14 -4.80
C ALA A 270 32.18 6.47 -4.18
N ASN A 271 33.35 6.44 -3.53
CA ASN A 271 33.99 7.60 -2.91
C ASN A 271 33.09 8.31 -1.87
N TYR A 272 32.34 7.54 -1.07
CA TYR A 272 31.45 8.08 -0.03
C TYR A 272 32.16 9.06 0.92
N GLU A 273 33.35 8.72 1.40
CA GLU A 273 34.15 9.58 2.29
C GLU A 273 34.47 10.93 1.63
N LEU A 274 34.87 10.93 0.36
CA LEU A 274 35.14 12.15 -0.39
C LEU A 274 33.88 13.01 -0.54
N ARG A 275 32.73 12.39 -0.80
CA ARG A 275 31.44 13.10 -0.94
C ARG A 275 30.96 13.68 0.39
N LEU A 276 31.24 12.98 1.49
CA LEU A 276 31.02 13.48 2.84
C LEU A 276 31.89 14.69 3.13
N PHE A 277 33.19 14.64 2.79
CA PHE A 277 34.06 15.82 2.86
C PHE A 277 33.56 16.97 1.98
N ASP A 278 33.16 16.71 0.74
CA ASP A 278 32.62 17.74 -0.14
C ASP A 278 31.34 18.38 0.42
N SER A 279 30.45 17.60 1.03
CA SER A 279 29.22 18.10 1.65
C SER A 279 29.47 19.09 2.79
N LEU A 280 30.55 18.87 3.55
CA LEU A 280 30.98 19.73 4.65
C LEU A 280 31.63 21.03 4.15
N LEU A 281 32.26 21.00 2.97
CA LEU A 281 32.99 22.13 2.40
C LEU A 281 32.16 23.01 1.45
N ARG A 282 30.93 22.62 1.13
CA ARG A 282 30.09 23.32 0.14
C ARG A 282 29.47 24.61 0.64
N ASP A 283 29.32 24.77 1.95
CA ASP A 283 28.81 26.01 2.54
C ASP A 283 29.93 27.06 2.75
N ASP A 284 31.19 26.70 2.48
CA ASP A 284 32.37 27.57 2.65
C ASP A 284 32.86 28.24 1.34
N ARG A 285 32.11 28.11 0.23
CA ARG A 285 32.45 28.83 -1.02
C ARG A 285 31.47 30.01 -1.22
N PRO A 286 31.98 31.26 -1.28
CA PRO A 286 31.15 32.42 -1.62
C PRO A 286 30.58 32.34 -3.03
#